data_AF-A0A831V6G4-F1
#
_entry.id   AF-A0A831V6G4-F1
#
_cell.length_a   1.000
_cell.length_b   1.000
_cell.length_c   1.000
_cell.angle_alpha   90.00
_cell.angle_beta   90.00
_cell.angle_gamma   90.00
#
_symmetry.space_group_name_H-M   'P 1'
#
loop_
_entity.id
_entity.type
_entity.pdbx_description
1 polymer ?
#
loop_
_entity_poly.entity_id
_entity_poly.type
_entity_poly.pdbx_seq_one_letter_code
_entity_poly.pdbx_strand_id
1 'polypeptide(L)'
;MQEIYHQMNKGRAVARKLVAELVYMGLVGTLAVPPFGVLRSPLASVVTPEVVSAFALKILHDDPNAVVNSRLGLKLGGVPACDLLKYHELGVLCRLVRDHGDEPLYSVVDVLAPHLGVVLSNLGYREGDLLIAALRVLGGEASSAEQAQLFKLYDRWGLYAHVNVRRSGRTI
;
A
#
# COMPACT_ATOMS: atom_id res chain seq x y z
N MET A 1 -16.07 -11.97 -7.48
CA MET A 1 -15.73 -12.07 -6.04
C MET A 1 -14.29 -12.50 -5.82
N GLN A 2 -13.84 -13.65 -6.37
CA GLN A 2 -12.46 -14.14 -6.20
C GLN A 2 -11.38 -13.13 -6.64
N GLU A 3 -11.60 -12.43 -7.74
CA GLU A 3 -10.69 -11.37 -8.25
C GLU A 3 -10.55 -10.18 -7.28
N ILE A 4 -11.65 -9.73 -6.68
CA ILE A 4 -11.64 -8.61 -5.73
C ILE A 4 -10.79 -8.98 -4.50
N TYR A 5 -10.99 -10.18 -3.95
CA TYR A 5 -10.19 -10.66 -2.82
C TYR A 5 -8.71 -10.81 -3.19
N HIS A 6 -8.39 -11.24 -4.40
CA HIS A 6 -7.02 -11.32 -4.89
C HIS A 6 -6.35 -9.94 -4.91
N GLN A 7 -7.01 -8.93 -5.48
CA GLN A 7 -6.47 -7.56 -5.51
C GLN A 7 -6.38 -6.94 -4.11
N MET A 8 -7.36 -7.19 -3.24
CA MET A 8 -7.29 -6.75 -1.84
C MET A 8 -6.09 -7.38 -1.10
N ASN A 9 -5.85 -8.68 -1.30
CA ASN A 9 -4.69 -9.37 -0.72
C ASN A 9 -3.36 -8.83 -1.27
N LYS A 10 -3.30 -8.45 -2.55
CA LYS A 10 -2.13 -7.72 -3.08
C LYS A 10 -1.91 -6.40 -2.34
N GLY A 11 -2.95 -5.58 -2.19
CA GLY A 11 -2.85 -4.31 -1.44
C GLY A 11 -2.36 -4.50 -0.01
N ARG A 12 -2.79 -5.55 0.68
CA ARG A 12 -2.26 -5.92 2.01
C ARG A 12 -0.79 -6.34 1.97
N ALA A 13 -0.40 -7.14 0.97
CA ALA A 13 0.99 -7.57 0.81
C ALA A 13 1.92 -6.38 0.53
N VAL A 14 1.46 -5.39 -0.22
CA VAL A 14 2.15 -4.12 -0.43
C VAL A 14 2.36 -3.39 0.88
N ALA A 15 1.30 -3.19 1.67
CA ALA A 15 1.40 -2.54 2.96
C ALA A 15 2.38 -3.26 3.90
N ARG A 16 2.38 -4.60 3.92
CA ARG A 16 3.38 -5.37 4.71
C ARG A 16 4.81 -5.13 4.26
N LYS A 17 5.08 -5.05 2.95
CA LYS A 17 6.42 -4.76 2.42
C LYS A 17 6.86 -3.35 2.80
N LEU A 18 5.96 -2.37 2.64
CA LEU A 18 6.22 -0.98 3.03
C LEU A 18 6.48 -0.87 4.53
N VAL A 19 5.64 -1.49 5.37
CA VAL A 19 5.85 -1.56 6.83
C VAL A 19 7.24 -2.09 7.15
N ALA A 20 7.65 -3.20 6.52
CA ALA A 20 8.95 -3.80 6.81
C ALA A 20 10.11 -2.86 6.45
N GLU A 21 10.05 -2.19 5.30
CA GLU A 21 11.11 -1.26 4.87
C GLU A 21 11.15 0.03 5.69
N LEU A 22 9.98 0.63 5.98
CA LEU A 22 9.90 1.83 6.81
C LEU A 22 10.39 1.55 8.23
N VAL A 23 10.03 0.39 8.81
CA VAL A 23 10.51 -0.03 10.14
C VAL A 23 12.01 -0.29 10.11
N TYR A 24 12.54 -0.95 9.09
CA TYR A 24 13.99 -1.15 8.93
C TYR A 24 14.74 0.18 8.86
N MET A 25 14.25 1.12 8.05
CA MET A 25 14.83 2.45 7.92
C MET A 25 14.79 3.23 9.24
N GLY A 26 13.68 3.17 9.97
CA GLY A 26 13.57 3.73 11.32
C GLY A 26 14.49 3.07 12.35
N LEU A 27 14.63 1.74 12.30
CA LEU A 27 15.54 0.97 13.18
C LEU A 27 17.00 1.36 13.00
N VAL A 28 17.43 1.48 11.75
CA VAL A 28 18.81 1.82 11.39
C VAL A 28 19.06 3.34 11.49
N GLY A 29 18.00 4.14 11.64
CA GLY A 29 18.08 5.59 11.68
C GLY A 29 18.56 6.19 10.36
N THR A 30 18.08 5.64 9.23
CA THR A 30 18.51 6.06 7.89
C THR A 30 17.34 6.37 6.98
N LEU A 31 17.50 7.41 6.17
CA LEU A 31 16.61 7.71 5.04
C LEU A 31 17.13 7.12 3.72
N ALA A 32 18.26 6.39 3.76
CA ALA A 32 18.80 5.72 2.59
C ALA A 32 17.89 4.56 2.16
N VAL A 33 17.23 4.72 1.01
CA VAL A 33 16.32 3.72 0.47
C VAL A 33 17.08 2.44 0.07
N PRO A 34 16.68 1.26 0.57
CA PRO A 34 17.35 -0.01 0.26
C PRO A 34 17.44 -0.28 -1.26
N PRO A 35 18.57 -0.82 -1.77
CA PRO A 35 18.81 -0.99 -3.21
C PRO A 35 17.83 -1.94 -3.92
N PHE A 36 17.25 -2.88 -3.19
CA PHE A 36 16.31 -3.89 -3.70
C PHE A 36 14.96 -3.85 -2.98
N GLY A 37 14.62 -2.70 -2.40
CA GLY A 37 13.37 -2.51 -1.68
C GLY A 37 12.18 -2.18 -2.58
N VAL A 38 10.97 -2.46 -2.10
CA VAL A 38 9.69 -2.05 -2.70
C VAL A 38 9.64 -0.54 -2.89
N LEU A 39 10.28 0.24 -2.02
CA LEU A 39 10.34 1.70 -2.13
C LEU A 39 10.96 2.20 -3.45
N ARG A 40 11.79 1.40 -4.13
CA ARG A 40 12.37 1.76 -5.44
C ARG A 40 11.50 1.36 -6.63
N SER A 41 10.48 0.55 -6.41
CA SER A 41 9.61 0.09 -7.49
C SER A 41 8.64 1.21 -7.91
N PRO A 42 8.26 1.26 -9.21
CA PRO A 42 7.21 2.17 -9.68
C PRO A 42 5.89 1.97 -8.93
N LEU A 43 5.21 3.04 -8.56
CA LEU A 43 3.95 3.01 -7.80
C LEU A 43 2.92 2.07 -8.44
N ALA A 44 2.64 2.23 -9.73
CA ALA A 44 1.63 1.45 -10.46
C ALA A 44 1.99 -0.03 -10.59
N SER A 45 3.27 -0.39 -10.44
CA SER A 45 3.71 -1.80 -10.40
C SER A 45 3.44 -2.48 -9.06
N VAL A 46 3.24 -1.69 -8.00
CA VAL A 46 3.06 -2.17 -6.64
C VAL A 46 1.61 -2.00 -6.20
N VAL A 47 1.11 -0.76 -6.21
CA VAL A 47 -0.31 -0.44 -6.02
C VAL A 47 -0.94 -0.32 -7.40
N THR A 48 -1.34 -1.45 -7.96
CA THR A 48 -1.87 -1.48 -9.32
C THR A 48 -3.25 -0.79 -9.38
N PRO A 49 -3.67 -0.30 -10.56
CA PRO A 49 -4.98 0.29 -10.75
C PRO A 49 -6.14 -0.59 -10.24
N GLU A 50 -6.04 -1.91 -10.42
CA GLU A 50 -7.03 -2.89 -10.00
C GLU A 50 -7.11 -3.01 -8.47
N VAL A 51 -6.02 -2.76 -7.74
CA VAL A 51 -6.03 -2.68 -6.28
C VAL A 51 -6.91 -1.51 -5.83
N VAL A 52 -6.73 -0.34 -6.45
CA VAL A 52 -7.54 0.86 -6.17
C VAL A 52 -9.01 0.60 -6.52
N SER A 53 -9.29 0.01 -7.68
CA SER A 53 -10.66 -0.36 -8.07
C SER A 53 -11.29 -1.36 -7.10
N ALA A 54 -10.54 -2.36 -6.63
CA ALA A 54 -11.04 -3.35 -5.67
C ALA A 54 -11.37 -2.72 -4.32
N PHE A 55 -10.53 -1.81 -3.82
CA PHE A 55 -10.82 -1.06 -2.60
C PHE A 55 -12.06 -0.17 -2.77
N ALA A 56 -12.15 0.56 -3.89
CA ALA A 56 -13.31 1.40 -4.19
C ALA A 56 -14.60 0.60 -4.24
N LEU A 57 -14.60 -0.57 -4.89
CA LEU A 57 -15.76 -1.44 -4.95
C LEU A 57 -16.21 -1.94 -3.57
N LYS A 58 -15.25 -2.18 -2.66
CA LYS A 58 -15.54 -2.70 -1.33
C LYS A 58 -16.01 -1.62 -0.36
N ILE A 59 -15.41 -0.44 -0.42
CA ILE A 59 -15.74 0.70 0.46
C ILE A 59 -17.03 1.37 -0.01
N LEU A 60 -17.12 1.71 -1.30
CA LEU A 60 -18.23 2.46 -1.88
C LEU A 60 -19.34 1.56 -2.43
N HIS A 61 -19.57 0.40 -1.79
CA HIS A 61 -20.53 -0.61 -2.26
C HIS A 61 -21.98 -0.09 -2.29
N ASP A 62 -22.29 0.95 -1.52
CA ASP A 62 -23.60 1.61 -1.45
C ASP A 62 -23.80 2.71 -2.50
N ASP A 63 -22.75 3.13 -3.24
CA ASP A 63 -22.87 4.11 -4.32
C ASP A 63 -22.88 3.39 -5.68
N PRO A 64 -24.02 3.34 -6.39
CA PRO A 64 -24.15 2.64 -7.67
C PRO A 64 -23.16 3.13 -8.73
N ASN A 65 -22.88 4.44 -8.77
CA ASN A 65 -21.97 5.03 -9.74
C ASN A 65 -20.53 4.61 -9.44
N ALA A 66 -20.13 4.64 -8.17
CA ALA A 66 -18.82 4.18 -7.75
C ALA A 66 -18.63 2.68 -8.02
N VAL A 67 -19.68 1.87 -7.84
CA VAL A 67 -19.66 0.43 -8.12
C VAL A 67 -19.45 0.16 -9.62
N VAL A 68 -20.21 0.82 -10.50
CA VAL A 68 -20.06 0.65 -11.96
C VAL A 68 -18.68 1.10 -12.42
N ASN A 69 -18.23 2.27 -11.97
CA ASN A 69 -16.93 2.83 -12.28
C ASN A 69 -15.78 1.90 -11.83
N SER A 70 -15.85 1.39 -10.61
CA SER A 70 -14.82 0.49 -10.05
C SER A 70 -14.81 -0.88 -10.73
N ARG A 71 -15.98 -1.41 -11.13
CA ARG A 71 -16.05 -2.65 -11.92
C ARG A 71 -15.45 -2.49 -13.31
N LEU A 72 -15.65 -1.34 -13.94
CA LEU A 72 -15.03 -1.03 -15.24
C LEU A 72 -13.51 -0.93 -15.09
N GLY A 73 -13.01 -0.25 -14.06
CA GLY A 73 -11.58 -0.17 -13.75
C GLY A 73 -10.94 -1.56 -13.61
N LEU A 74 -11.56 -2.46 -12.82
CA LEU A 74 -11.11 -3.85 -12.69
C LEU A 74 -11.05 -4.58 -14.03
N LYS A 75 -12.11 -4.48 -14.86
CA LYS A 75 -12.19 -5.20 -16.14
C LYS A 75 -11.21 -4.70 -17.18
N LEU A 76 -10.92 -3.40 -17.17
CA LEU A 76 -10.08 -2.75 -18.18
C LEU A 76 -8.61 -2.66 -17.73
N GLY A 77 -8.26 -3.12 -16.52
CA GLY A 77 -6.93 -2.93 -15.94
C GLY A 77 -6.59 -1.46 -15.67
N GLY A 78 -7.62 -0.63 -15.52
CA GLY A 78 -7.52 0.82 -15.48
C GLY A 78 -7.87 1.39 -14.12
N VAL A 79 -7.37 2.60 -13.85
CA VAL A 79 -7.72 3.34 -12.64
C VAL A 79 -9.20 3.78 -12.79
N PRO A 80 -10.05 3.65 -11.75
CA PRO A 80 -11.42 4.17 -11.84
C PRO A 80 -11.39 5.69 -12.05
N ALA A 81 -12.45 6.29 -12.60
CA ALA A 81 -12.53 7.74 -12.68
C ALA A 81 -12.48 8.34 -11.25
N CYS A 82 -11.36 8.97 -10.89
CA CYS A 82 -11.05 9.37 -9.52
C CYS A 82 -12.05 10.38 -8.95
N ASP A 83 -12.62 11.23 -9.81
CA ASP A 83 -13.58 12.26 -9.41
C ASP A 83 -14.93 11.66 -8.97
N LEU A 84 -15.21 10.40 -9.33
CA LEU A 84 -16.39 9.66 -8.89
C LEU A 84 -16.18 8.95 -7.54
N LEU A 85 -14.96 8.96 -6.99
CA LEU A 85 -14.66 8.37 -5.68
C LEU A 85 -14.87 9.41 -4.59
N LYS A 86 -16.08 9.43 -4.01
CA LYS A 86 -16.45 10.37 -2.93
C LYS A 86 -15.70 10.16 -1.62
N TYR A 87 -15.04 9.02 -1.46
CA TYR A 87 -14.22 8.73 -0.30
C TYR A 87 -12.81 9.30 -0.50
N HIS A 88 -12.44 10.26 0.35
CA HIS A 88 -11.28 11.13 0.16
C HIS A 88 -9.98 10.36 -0.08
N GLU A 89 -9.68 9.39 0.78
CA GLU A 89 -8.44 8.62 0.75
C GLU A 89 -8.35 7.76 -0.51
N LEU A 90 -9.47 7.20 -0.98
CA LEU A 90 -9.52 6.49 -2.26
C LEU A 90 -9.31 7.45 -3.43
N GLY A 91 -9.89 8.65 -3.39
CA GLY A 91 -9.68 9.67 -4.39
C GLY A 91 -8.22 10.09 -4.50
N VAL A 92 -7.51 10.24 -3.36
CA VAL A 92 -6.08 10.53 -3.33
C VAL A 92 -5.26 9.35 -3.88
N LEU A 93 -5.50 8.12 -3.42
CA LEU A 93 -4.80 6.93 -3.95
C LEU A 93 -4.99 6.76 -5.46
N CYS A 94 -6.22 7.01 -5.93
CA CYS A 94 -6.56 6.95 -7.34
C CYS A 94 -5.76 7.97 -8.17
N ARG A 95 -5.73 9.23 -7.74
CA ARG A 95 -4.93 10.27 -8.40
C ARG A 95 -3.45 9.97 -8.34
N LEU A 96 -2.95 9.49 -7.20
CA LEU A 96 -1.55 9.13 -7.04
C LEU A 96 -1.13 8.07 -8.05
N VAL A 97 -1.90 6.98 -8.19
CA VAL A 97 -1.61 5.91 -9.17
C VAL A 97 -1.74 6.40 -10.60
N ARG A 98 -2.71 7.28 -10.90
CA ARG A 98 -2.93 7.83 -12.25
C ARG A 98 -1.82 8.80 -12.66
N ASP A 99 -1.44 9.71 -11.78
CA ASP A 99 -0.60 10.87 -12.10
C ASP A 99 0.89 10.59 -11.83
N HIS A 100 1.20 9.69 -10.90
CA HIS A 100 2.56 9.35 -10.45
C HIS A 100 2.86 7.84 -10.55
N GLY A 101 2.15 7.11 -11.41
CA GLY A 101 2.27 5.64 -11.52
C GLY A 101 3.69 5.14 -11.85
N ASP A 102 4.44 5.89 -12.66
CA ASP A 102 5.81 5.55 -13.06
C ASP A 102 6.86 5.99 -12.04
N GLU A 103 6.48 6.80 -11.05
CA GLU A 103 7.40 7.27 -10.03
C GLU A 103 7.74 6.17 -9.03
N PRO A 104 8.99 6.15 -8.53
CA PRO A 104 9.37 5.21 -7.49
C PRO A 104 8.62 5.52 -6.19
N LEU A 105 8.22 4.49 -5.47
CA LEU A 105 7.43 4.65 -4.25
C LEU A 105 8.03 5.59 -3.21
N TYR A 106 9.36 5.68 -3.08
CA TYR A 106 10.00 6.58 -2.13
C TYR A 106 9.70 8.07 -2.37
N SER A 107 9.37 8.50 -3.60
CA SER A 107 9.06 9.91 -3.89
C SER A 107 7.65 10.31 -3.47
N VAL A 108 6.78 9.32 -3.25
CA VAL A 108 5.35 9.52 -2.96
C VAL A 108 4.89 8.80 -1.69
N VAL A 109 5.80 8.17 -0.94
CA VAL A 109 5.45 7.29 0.20
C VAL A 109 4.80 8.06 1.35
N ASP A 110 5.18 9.31 1.55
CA ASP A 110 4.62 10.24 2.54
C ASP A 110 3.15 10.54 2.26
N VAL A 111 2.76 10.62 0.99
CA VAL A 111 1.35 10.78 0.57
C VAL A 111 0.65 9.42 0.52
N LEU A 112 1.29 8.39 -0.04
CA LEU A 112 0.69 7.07 -0.22
C LEU A 112 0.35 6.39 1.11
N ALA A 113 1.31 6.33 2.04
CA ALA A 113 1.23 5.47 3.22
C ALA A 113 0.08 5.85 4.17
N PRO A 114 -0.19 7.15 4.45
CA PRO A 114 -1.35 7.53 5.26
C PRO A 114 -2.68 7.12 4.61
N HIS A 115 -2.87 7.41 3.32
CA HIS A 115 -4.14 7.13 2.64
C HIS A 115 -4.36 5.63 2.42
N LEU A 116 -3.32 4.88 2.07
CA LEU A 116 -3.37 3.42 1.98
C LEU A 116 -3.62 2.80 3.36
N GLY A 117 -2.98 3.35 4.39
CA GLY A 117 -3.15 2.94 5.78
C GLY A 117 -4.61 3.06 6.24
N VAL A 118 -5.21 4.23 6.05
CA VAL A 118 -6.62 4.49 6.41
C VAL A 118 -7.58 3.61 5.62
N VAL A 119 -7.38 3.47 4.30
CA VAL A 119 -8.20 2.58 3.45
C VAL A 119 -8.18 1.14 3.97
N LEU A 120 -6.99 0.60 4.26
CA LEU A 120 -6.84 -0.76 4.75
C LEU A 120 -7.42 -0.94 6.15
N SER A 121 -7.20 0.03 7.05
CA SER A 121 -7.75 0.00 8.41
C SER A 121 -9.29 0.00 8.41
N ASN A 122 -9.90 0.86 7.58
CA ASN A 122 -11.36 0.90 7.40
C ASN A 122 -11.94 -0.37 6.78
N LEU A 123 -11.13 -1.12 6.04
CA LEU A 123 -11.47 -2.45 5.54
C LEU A 123 -11.25 -3.58 6.57
N GLY A 124 -10.84 -3.25 7.80
CA GLY A 124 -10.57 -4.19 8.89
C GLY A 124 -9.20 -4.87 8.82
N TYR A 125 -8.27 -4.33 8.03
CA TYR A 125 -6.93 -4.89 7.88
C TYR A 125 -5.91 -4.18 8.79
N ARG A 126 -5.37 -4.95 9.73
CA ARG A 126 -4.29 -4.50 10.64
C ARG A 126 -3.06 -3.97 9.90
N GLU A 127 -2.82 -4.41 8.67
CA GLU A 127 -1.76 -3.85 7.84
C GLU A 127 -1.85 -2.32 7.66
N GLY A 128 -3.06 -1.77 7.68
CA GLY A 128 -3.28 -0.33 7.59
C GLY A 128 -2.74 0.45 8.79
N ASP A 129 -3.12 0.03 10.00
CA ASP A 129 -2.64 0.66 11.25
C ASP A 129 -1.13 0.54 11.40
N LEU A 130 -0.58 -0.63 11.02
CA LEU A 130 0.86 -0.87 11.05
C LEU A 130 1.62 0.02 10.07
N LEU A 131 1.04 0.32 8.90
CA LEU A 131 1.65 1.21 7.90
C LEU A 131 1.73 2.65 8.42
N ILE A 132 0.66 3.13 9.06
CA ILE A 132 0.63 4.46 9.68
C ILE A 132 1.66 4.53 10.83
N ALA A 133 1.71 3.51 11.69
CA ALA A 133 2.67 3.46 12.78
C ALA A 133 4.12 3.39 12.26
N ALA A 134 4.39 2.61 11.20
CA ALA A 134 5.71 2.52 10.58
C ALA A 134 6.18 3.86 10.00
N LEU A 135 5.27 4.64 9.40
CA LEU A 135 5.58 5.99 8.92
C LEU A 135 5.94 6.93 10.08
N ARG A 136 5.19 6.88 11.20
CA ARG A 136 5.54 7.65 12.41
C ARG A 136 6.88 7.25 13.01
N VAL A 137 7.23 5.96 12.98
CA VAL A 137 8.56 5.50 13.41
C VAL A 137 9.65 6.09 12.53
N LEU A 138 9.47 6.06 11.21
CA LEU A 138 10.43 6.66 10.28
C LEU A 138 10.56 8.18 10.49
N GLY A 139 9.46 8.87 10.76
CA GLY A 139 9.43 10.31 11.05
C GLY A 139 9.92 10.69 12.45
N GLY A 140 10.23 9.73 13.33
CA GLY A 140 10.63 10.01 14.71
C GLY A 140 9.49 10.48 15.62
N GLU A 141 8.23 10.30 15.20
CA GLU A 141 7.03 10.74 15.91
C GLU A 141 6.40 9.63 16.77
N ALA A 142 6.80 8.37 16.56
CA ALA A 142 6.24 7.22 17.26
C ALA A 142 6.75 7.11 18.71
N SER A 143 5.85 6.71 19.61
CA SER A 143 6.19 6.38 21.00
C SER A 143 7.10 5.15 21.10
N SER A 144 7.84 5.03 22.21
CA SER A 144 8.70 3.85 22.46
C SER A 144 7.91 2.52 22.46
N ALA A 145 6.63 2.55 22.85
CA ALA A 145 5.76 1.37 22.84
C ALA A 145 5.38 0.96 21.41
N GLU A 146 5.03 1.91 20.54
CA GLU A 146 4.76 1.67 19.11
C GLU A 146 6.00 1.12 18.40
N GLN A 147 7.16 1.71 18.66
CA GLN A 147 8.45 1.24 18.14
C GLN A 147 8.70 -0.22 18.54
N ALA A 148 8.59 -0.55 19.83
CA ALA A 148 8.80 -1.91 20.32
C ALA A 148 7.83 -2.94 19.70
N GLN A 149 6.57 -2.56 19.50
CA GLN A 149 5.58 -3.41 18.85
C GLN A 149 5.95 -3.68 17.38
N LEU A 150 6.33 -2.64 16.65
CA LEU A 150 6.72 -2.74 15.25
C LEU A 150 8.02 -3.53 15.09
N PHE A 151 8.98 -3.39 15.99
CA PHE A 151 10.22 -4.15 15.95
C PHE A 151 9.98 -5.64 16.23
N LYS A 152 9.10 -5.97 17.18
CA LYS A 152 8.67 -7.36 17.41
C LYS A 152 7.93 -7.96 16.22
N LEU A 153 7.16 -7.15 15.48
CA LEU A 153 6.51 -7.57 14.25
C LEU A 153 7.51 -7.73 13.09
N TYR A 154 8.45 -6.81 12.97
CA TYR A 154 9.54 -6.90 12.01
C TYR A 154 10.42 -8.12 12.27
N ASP A 155 10.71 -8.49 13.50
CA ASP A 155 11.45 -9.73 13.79
C ASP A 155 10.68 -10.98 13.29
N ARG A 156 9.35 -10.97 13.38
CA ARG A 156 8.49 -12.05 12.87
C ARG A 156 8.31 -12.05 11.35
N TRP A 157 8.34 -10.88 10.70
CA TRP A 157 8.02 -10.71 9.27
C TRP A 157 9.24 -10.42 8.39
N GLY A 158 10.30 -9.88 8.97
CA GLY A 158 11.47 -9.25 8.34
C GLY A 158 12.39 -10.23 7.62
N LEU A 159 12.32 -11.52 7.97
CA LEU A 159 12.96 -12.58 7.19
C LEU A 159 12.40 -12.72 5.75
N TYR A 160 11.23 -12.16 5.45
CA TYR A 160 10.60 -12.24 4.12
C TYR A 160 10.67 -10.96 3.28
N ALA A 161 11.03 -9.82 3.88
CA ALA A 161 11.06 -8.53 3.18
C ALA A 161 12.24 -8.42 2.19
N HIS A 162 13.41 -8.96 2.56
CA HIS A 162 14.61 -8.90 1.71
C HIS A 162 14.91 -10.19 0.93
N VAL A 163 14.27 -11.32 1.26
CA VAL A 163 14.61 -12.64 0.69
C VAL A 163 13.73 -13.01 -0.53
N ASN A 164 12.52 -12.45 -0.66
CA ASN A 164 11.54 -12.91 -1.65
C ASN A 164 11.56 -12.18 -3.01
N VAL A 165 12.40 -11.16 -3.22
CA VAL A 165 12.57 -10.54 -4.55
C VAL A 165 13.13 -11.54 -5.57
N ARG A 166 13.87 -12.57 -5.12
CA ARG A 166 14.41 -13.63 -6.00
C ARG A 166 13.41 -14.67 -6.49
N ARG A 167 12.27 -14.89 -5.82
CA ARG A 167 11.35 -15.99 -6.19
C ARG A 167 10.30 -15.61 -7.23
N SER A 168 10.01 -14.33 -7.44
CA SER A 168 9.02 -13.89 -8.43
C SER A 168 9.59 -13.63 -9.83
N GLY A 169 10.91 -13.60 -9.99
CA GLY A 169 11.60 -13.33 -11.27
C GLY A 169 12.34 -14.53 -11.87
N ARG A 170 12.17 -15.73 -11.30
CA ARG A 170 12.72 -16.99 -11.83
C ARG A 170 11.62 -18.04 -11.94
N THR A 171 10.69 -17.82 -12.84
CA THR A 171 10.16 -18.91 -13.66
C THR A 171 10.99 -18.92 -14.93
N ILE A 172 11.91 -19.89 -14.99
CA ILE A 172 12.45 -20.44 -16.23
C ILE A 172 11.38 -21.42 -16.74
#